data_AF-A0AAN9C409-F1
#
_entry.id   AF-A0AAN9C409-F1
#
_cell.length_a   1.000
_cell.length_b   1.000
_cell.length_c   1.000
_cell.angle_alpha   90.00
_cell.angle_beta   90.00
_cell.angle_gamma   90.00
#
_symmetry.space_group_name_H-M   'P 1'
#
loop_
_entity.id
_entity.type
_entity.pdbx_description
1 polymer ?
#
loop_
_entity_poly.entity_id
_entity_poly.type
_entity_poly.pdbx_seq_one_letter_code
_entity_poly.pdbx_strand_id
1 'polypeptide(L)'
;MKIIQLQIYLFMLYQATESLTNTPVTLGSDVIITCDLDIKEIYWFKQKLPDPPVLILRTYSNTAERGKYENSISKHKYSVKTNSRLSIKNITIDELGVYYCVKTSEPTKFSNGTKIYISGIRQMTLHNTRYGEI
;
A
#
# COMPACT_ATOMS: atom_id res chain seq x y z
N MET A 1 16.54 13.83 -3.66
CA MET A 1 15.84 12.52 -3.72
C MET A 1 16.05 11.66 -2.47
N LYS A 2 17.28 11.48 -1.94
CA LYS A 2 17.52 10.69 -0.70
C LYS A 2 16.91 11.29 0.58
N ILE A 3 16.87 12.63 0.69
CA ILE A 3 16.30 13.34 1.86
C ILE A 3 14.79 13.11 1.97
N ILE A 4 14.06 13.16 0.85
CA ILE A 4 12.61 12.91 0.81
C ILE A 4 12.31 11.45 1.17
N GLN A 5 13.12 10.49 0.73
CA GLN A 5 12.96 9.09 1.13
C GLN A 5 13.14 8.90 2.64
N LEU A 6 14.14 9.55 3.25
CA LEU A 6 14.35 9.47 4.70
C LEU A 6 13.20 10.10 5.48
N GLN A 7 12.68 11.24 5.01
CA GLN A 7 11.50 11.91 5.60
C GLN A 7 10.25 11.03 5.48
N ILE A 8 10.05 10.36 4.34
CA ILE A 8 8.98 9.37 4.15
C ILE A 8 9.13 8.22 5.14
N TYR A 9 10.34 7.65 5.31
CA TYR A 9 10.55 6.55 6.26
C TYR A 9 10.29 6.96 7.70
N LEU A 10 10.76 8.13 8.13
CA LEU A 10 10.52 8.65 9.48
C LEU A 10 9.02 8.90 9.75
N PHE A 11 8.31 9.45 8.76
CA PHE A 11 6.86 9.66 8.86
C PHE A 11 6.12 8.32 8.92
N MET A 12 6.52 7.33 8.13
CA MET A 12 5.92 5.99 8.15
C MET A 12 6.12 5.25 9.48
N LEU A 13 7.24 5.49 10.18
CA LEU A 13 7.47 4.97 11.54
C LEU A 13 6.56 5.65 12.57
N TYR A 14 6.19 6.91 12.37
CA TYR A 14 5.30 7.66 13.24
C TYR A 14 3.82 7.30 13.04
N GLN A 15 3.41 6.98 11.81
CA GLN A 15 2.02 6.68 11.45
C GLN A 15 1.52 5.28 11.87
N ALA A 16 2.18 4.62 12.82
CA ALA A 16 1.77 3.31 13.35
C ALA A 16 0.45 3.32 14.17
N THR A 17 -0.31 4.42 14.15
CA THR A 17 -1.53 4.62 14.95
C THR A 17 -2.78 4.91 14.11
N GLU A 18 -2.66 5.05 12.78
CA GLU A 18 -3.82 5.36 11.92
C GLU A 18 -4.71 4.13 11.64
N SER A 19 -6.02 4.37 11.50
CA SER A 19 -7.01 3.33 11.21
C SER A 19 -6.87 2.84 9.76
N LEU A 20 -6.37 1.62 9.60
CA LEU A 20 -6.27 0.96 8.30
C LEU A 20 -7.66 0.55 7.77
N THR A 21 -7.88 0.73 6.47
CA THR A 21 -8.99 0.06 5.78
C THR A 21 -8.62 -1.40 5.56
N ASN A 22 -9.39 -2.34 6.10
CA ASN A 22 -9.15 -3.77 5.96
C ASN A 22 -9.93 -4.33 4.77
N THR A 23 -9.22 -4.77 3.73
CA THR A 23 -9.81 -5.34 2.51
C THR A 23 -9.52 -6.84 2.45
N PRO A 24 -10.48 -7.69 2.82
CA PRO A 24 -10.36 -9.14 2.68
C PRO A 24 -10.41 -9.54 1.20
N VAL A 25 -9.57 -10.49 0.79
CA VAL A 25 -9.46 -10.92 -0.62
C VAL A 25 -9.32 -12.44 -0.72
N THR A 26 -9.63 -12.99 -1.90
CA THR A 26 -9.32 -14.37 -2.24
C THR A 26 -8.14 -14.40 -3.22
N LEU A 27 -7.29 -15.43 -3.16
CA LEU A 27 -6.23 -15.60 -4.15
C LEU A 27 -6.83 -15.72 -5.56
N GLY A 28 -6.18 -15.11 -6.54
CA GLY A 28 -6.67 -15.06 -7.92
C GLY A 28 -7.65 -13.93 -8.22
N SER A 29 -8.19 -13.24 -7.20
CA SER A 29 -9.11 -12.11 -7.40
C SER A 29 -8.39 -10.84 -7.84
N ASP A 30 -9.14 -9.92 -8.44
CA ASP A 30 -8.71 -8.55 -8.72
C ASP A 30 -9.27 -7.61 -7.63
N VAL A 31 -8.47 -6.62 -7.25
CA VAL A 31 -8.81 -5.66 -6.18
C VAL A 31 -8.59 -4.24 -6.67
N ILE A 32 -9.44 -3.32 -6.22
CA ILE A 32 -9.27 -1.89 -6.46
C ILE A 32 -9.08 -1.20 -5.10
N ILE A 33 -8.01 -0.43 -4.99
CA ILE A 33 -7.73 0.45 -3.86
C ILE A 33 -8.04 1.88 -4.28
N THR A 34 -8.83 2.59 -3.48
CA THR A 34 -9.15 4.01 -3.66
C THR A 34 -8.19 4.86 -2.82
N CYS A 35 -7.81 6.02 -3.37
CA CYS A 35 -7.07 7.02 -2.64
C CYS A 35 -7.92 8.27 -2.49
N ASP A 36 -8.19 8.66 -1.25
CA ASP A 36 -9.04 9.83 -0.92
C ASP A 36 -8.27 11.16 -0.96
N LEU A 37 -7.00 11.13 -1.38
CA LEU A 37 -6.24 12.34 -1.62
C LEU A 37 -6.66 12.93 -2.98
N ASP A 38 -7.40 14.04 -2.96
CA ASP A 38 -7.81 14.77 -4.16
C ASP A 38 -6.65 15.59 -4.75
N ILE A 39 -5.77 14.91 -5.49
CA ILE A 39 -4.57 15.48 -6.09
C ILE A 39 -4.23 14.87 -7.45
N LYS A 40 -3.51 15.65 -8.25
CA LYS A 40 -3.05 15.24 -9.58
C LYS A 40 -1.95 14.19 -9.53
N GLU A 41 -1.05 14.29 -8.56
CA GLU A 41 0.15 13.45 -8.49
C GLU A 41 0.15 12.57 -7.25
N ILE A 42 0.10 11.25 -7.45
CA ILE A 42 0.05 10.26 -6.38
C ILE A 42 1.18 9.28 -6.54
N TYR A 43 1.87 9.00 -5.44
CA TYR A 43 2.81 7.90 -5.32
C TYR A 43 2.14 6.75 -4.58
N TRP A 44 2.15 5.57 -5.19
CA TRP A 44 1.60 4.36 -4.60
C TRP A 44 2.71 3.53 -3.99
N PHE A 45 2.61 3.25 -2.71
CA PHE A 45 3.54 2.41 -1.97
C PHE A 45 2.84 1.15 -1.47
N LYS A 46 3.62 0.09 -1.32
CA LYS A 46 3.21 -1.12 -0.63
C LYS A 46 4.22 -1.46 0.44
N GLN A 47 3.71 -1.79 1.61
CA GLN A 47 4.47 -2.23 2.75
C GLN A 47 4.10 -3.68 3.10
N LYS A 48 5.10 -4.56 3.05
CA LYS A 48 4.99 -5.91 3.61
C LYS A 48 5.71 -5.90 4.95
N LEU A 49 4.96 -5.83 6.05
CA LEU A 49 5.57 -5.74 7.37
C LEU A 49 6.46 -6.98 7.66
N PRO A 50 7.62 -6.80 8.32
CA PRO A 50 8.14 -5.56 8.92
C PRO A 50 8.95 -4.66 7.96
N ASP A 51 9.01 -4.99 6.67
CA ASP A 51 9.81 -4.25 5.70
C ASP A 51 9.29 -2.82 5.48
N PRO A 52 10.18 -1.88 5.11
CA PRO A 52 9.78 -0.53 4.75
C PRO A 52 8.91 -0.49 3.48
N PRO A 53 8.04 0.52 3.29
CA PRO A 53 7.23 0.65 2.09
C PRO A 53 8.08 0.83 0.83
N VAL A 54 7.70 0.14 -0.24
CA VAL A 54 8.36 0.19 -1.55
C VAL A 54 7.45 0.87 -2.56
N LEU A 55 8.02 1.74 -3.41
CA LEU A 55 7.30 2.43 -4.47
C LEU A 55 6.85 1.44 -5.55
N ILE A 56 5.56 1.48 -5.89
CA ILE A 56 4.98 0.72 -6.99
C ILE A 56 5.01 1.55 -8.27
N LEU A 57 4.39 2.73 -8.20
CA LEU A 57 4.22 3.62 -9.34
C LEU A 57 3.90 5.05 -8.88
N ARG A 58 4.03 5.98 -9.82
CA ARG A 58 3.58 7.37 -9.71
C ARG A 58 2.54 7.68 -10.78
N THR A 59 1.48 8.40 -10.43
CA THR A 59 0.50 8.98 -11.36
C THR A 59 0.72 10.49 -11.53
N TYR A 60 0.21 11.05 -12.62
CA TYR A 60 0.37 12.47 -12.97
C TYR A 60 -0.96 13.23 -13.11
N SER A 61 -2.07 12.49 -13.20
CA SER A 61 -3.43 13.02 -13.22
C SER A 61 -4.37 12.02 -12.57
N ASN A 62 -5.44 12.51 -11.95
CA ASN A 62 -6.56 11.68 -11.46
C ASN A 62 -7.53 11.29 -12.59
N THR A 63 -7.47 11.94 -13.76
CA THR A 63 -8.35 11.68 -14.90
C THR A 63 -7.77 10.70 -15.94
N ALA A 64 -6.50 10.31 -15.79
CA ALA A 64 -5.81 9.47 -16.78
C ALA A 64 -5.42 8.10 -16.20
N GLU A 65 -5.64 7.03 -16.96
CA GLU A 65 -5.21 5.67 -16.63
C GLU A 65 -3.72 5.43 -16.99
N ARG A 66 -2.83 6.35 -16.61
CA ARG A 66 -1.39 6.25 -16.91
C ARG A 66 -0.55 6.54 -15.68
N GLY A 67 0.46 5.71 -15.48
CA GLY A 67 1.45 5.85 -14.40
C GLY A 67 2.84 5.45 -14.85
N LYS A 68 3.85 5.95 -14.14
CA LYS A 68 5.24 5.54 -14.24
C LYS A 68 5.50 4.47 -13.19
N TYR A 69 5.76 3.24 -13.63
CA TYR A 69 6.02 2.11 -12.75
C TYR A 69 7.48 2.05 -12.33
N GLU A 70 7.74 1.58 -11.12
CA GLU A 70 9.10 1.42 -10.60
C GLU A 70 9.87 0.31 -11.33
N ASN A 71 9.18 -0.78 -11.68
CA ASN A 71 9.77 -1.91 -12.40
C ASN A 71 8.75 -2.61 -13.32
N SER A 72 9.23 -3.53 -14.16
CA SER A 72 8.41 -4.28 -15.12
C SER A 72 7.40 -5.21 -14.47
N ILE A 73 7.74 -5.81 -13.32
CA ILE A 73 6.82 -6.68 -12.56
C ILE A 73 5.60 -5.87 -12.11
N SER A 74 5.84 -4.65 -11.58
CA SER A 74 4.77 -3.74 -11.18
C SER A 74 3.82 -3.40 -12.34
N LYS A 75 4.34 -3.25 -13.57
CA LYS A 75 3.51 -2.95 -14.75
C LYS A 75 2.54 -4.09 -15.12
N HIS A 76 2.92 -5.35 -14.87
CA HIS A 76 2.05 -6.50 -15.15
C HIS A 76 0.99 -6.68 -14.07
N LYS A 77 1.32 -6.31 -12.83
CA LYS A 77 0.49 -6.58 -11.66
C LYS A 77 -0.48 -5.45 -11.31
N TYR A 78 -0.05 -4.22 -11.50
CA TYR A 78 -0.77 -3.02 -11.10
C TYR A 78 -1.21 -2.24 -12.34
N SER A 79 -2.39 -1.64 -12.25
CA SER A 79 -2.88 -0.69 -13.27
C SER A 79 -3.56 0.51 -12.62
N VAL A 80 -3.37 1.68 -13.21
CA VAL A 80 -3.97 2.93 -12.74
C VAL A 80 -5.37 3.05 -13.32
N LYS A 81 -6.33 3.43 -12.48
CA LYS A 81 -7.70 3.77 -12.85
C LYS A 81 -8.00 5.22 -12.51
N THR A 82 -8.95 5.80 -13.22
CA THR A 82 -9.44 7.16 -12.96
C THR A 82 -9.91 7.31 -11.51
N ASN A 83 -9.94 8.55 -11.03
CA ASN A 83 -10.30 8.93 -9.66
C ASN A 83 -9.35 8.31 -8.63
N SER A 84 -8.04 8.37 -8.90
CA SER A 84 -7.01 7.99 -7.93
C SER A 84 -7.16 6.55 -7.44
N ARG A 85 -7.38 5.62 -8.37
CA ARG A 85 -7.59 4.20 -8.06
C ARG A 85 -6.44 3.34 -8.56
N LEU A 86 -6.02 2.39 -7.75
CA LEU A 86 -5.04 1.37 -8.10
C LEU A 86 -5.75 0.02 -8.23
N SER A 87 -5.71 -0.58 -9.41
CA SER A 87 -6.16 -1.95 -9.62
C SER A 87 -4.98 -2.91 -9.51
N ILE A 88 -5.16 -3.97 -8.73
CA ILE A 88 -4.21 -5.05 -8.53
C ILE A 88 -4.85 -6.32 -9.08
N LYS A 89 -4.20 -6.97 -10.05
CA LYS A 89 -4.76 -8.13 -10.73
C LYS A 89 -4.25 -9.44 -10.17
N ASN A 90 -5.10 -10.47 -10.15
CA ASN A 90 -4.72 -11.85 -9.83
C ASN A 90 -3.89 -11.95 -8.54
N ILE A 91 -4.46 -11.53 -7.41
CA ILE A 91 -3.79 -11.46 -6.10
C ILE A 91 -3.11 -12.78 -5.74
N THR A 92 -1.83 -12.72 -5.38
CA THR A 92 -1.08 -13.80 -4.74
C THR A 92 -0.67 -13.40 -3.32
N ILE A 93 0.08 -14.27 -2.63
CA ILE A 93 0.65 -13.99 -1.31
C ILE A 93 1.56 -12.75 -1.35
N ASP A 94 2.18 -12.48 -2.49
CA ASP A 94 3.09 -11.34 -2.60
C ASP A 94 2.34 -10.03 -2.44
N GLU A 95 1.10 -9.90 -2.92
CA GLU A 95 0.32 -8.66 -2.84
C GLU A 95 -0.34 -8.41 -1.49
N LEU A 96 -0.15 -9.30 -0.53
CA LEU A 96 -0.59 -9.03 0.83
C LEU A 96 0.29 -7.95 1.47
N GLY A 97 -0.32 -7.08 2.26
CA GLY A 97 0.37 -5.95 2.87
C GLY A 97 -0.51 -4.71 2.98
N VAL A 98 0.11 -3.59 3.35
CA VAL A 98 -0.57 -2.30 3.47
C VAL A 98 -0.16 -1.40 2.32
N TYR A 99 -1.16 -0.83 1.65
CA TYR A 99 -0.98 0.05 0.50
C TYR A 99 -1.26 1.49 0.90
N TYR A 100 -0.38 2.39 0.51
CA TYR A 100 -0.48 3.81 0.81
C TYR A 100 -0.45 4.62 -0.47
N CYS A 101 -1.25 5.67 -0.52
CA CYS A 101 -1.11 6.73 -1.50
C CYS A 101 -0.52 7.98 -0.84
N VAL A 102 0.40 8.64 -1.54
CA VAL A 102 1.17 9.77 -0.98
C VAL A 102 1.15 10.96 -1.94
N LYS A 103 0.80 12.12 -1.39
CA LYS A 103 1.00 13.45 -1.96
C LYS A 103 2.39 13.94 -1.56
N THR A 104 3.24 14.30 -2.51
CA THR A 104 4.57 14.88 -2.20
C THR A 104 4.62 16.40 -2.29
N SER A 105 3.60 17.04 -2.85
CA SER A 105 3.49 18.51 -2.83
C SER A 105 3.16 18.98 -1.41
N GLU A 106 3.82 20.04 -0.96
CA GLU A 106 3.74 20.52 0.42
C GLU A 106 2.30 20.93 0.84
N PRO A 107 1.82 20.51 2.03
CA PRO A 107 2.45 19.54 2.92
C PRO A 107 2.36 18.11 2.36
N THR A 108 3.45 17.34 2.51
CA THR A 108 3.44 15.90 2.20
C THR A 108 2.37 15.20 3.04
N LYS A 109 1.52 14.39 2.39
CA LYS A 109 0.41 13.70 3.06
C LYS A 109 0.33 12.24 2.62
N PHE A 110 0.17 11.36 3.60
CA PHE A 110 -0.12 9.94 3.40
C PHE A 110 -1.62 9.69 3.59
N SER A 111 -2.14 8.68 2.90
CA SER A 111 -3.41 8.07 3.28
C SER A 111 -3.27 7.23 4.53
N ASN A 112 -4.38 7.01 5.24
CA ASN A 112 -4.47 6.02 6.33
C ASN A 112 -4.07 4.60 5.91
N GLY A 113 -4.17 4.29 4.61
CA GLY A 113 -3.69 3.04 4.04
C GLY A 113 -4.74 1.93 3.99
N THR A 114 -4.54 0.97 3.09
CA THR A 114 -5.44 -0.18 2.88
C THR A 114 -4.67 -1.47 3.06
N LYS A 115 -5.06 -2.27 4.06
CA LYS A 115 -4.51 -3.61 4.33
C LYS A 115 -5.24 -4.66 3.51
N ILE A 116 -4.51 -5.30 2.60
CA ILE A 116 -4.98 -6.47 1.86
C ILE A 116 -4.54 -7.74 2.59
N TYR A 117 -5.50 -8.63 2.86
CA TYR A 117 -5.28 -9.90 3.53
C TYR A 117 -6.25 -10.97 3.04
N ILE A 118 -5.87 -12.24 3.12
CA ILE A 118 -6.71 -13.35 2.65
C ILE A 118 -7.91 -13.52 3.59
N SER A 119 -9.13 -13.54 3.04
CA SER A 119 -10.36 -13.84 3.77
C SER A 119 -10.36 -15.30 4.26
N GLY A 120 -10.69 -15.54 5.53
CA GLY A 120 -10.91 -16.90 6.04
C GLY A 120 -9.67 -17.63 6.57
N ILE A 121 -8.46 -17.05 6.47
CA ILE A 121 -7.34 -17.49 7.31
C ILE A 121 -7.58 -16.85 8.68
N ARG A 122 -8.02 -17.64 9.68
CA ARG A 122 -7.86 -17.26 11.10
C ARG A 122 -6.43 -16.77 11.23
N GLN A 123 -6.24 -15.51 11.59
CA GLN A 123 -4.91 -15.02 11.95
C GLN A 123 -4.42 -15.94 13.06
N MET A 124 -3.54 -16.90 12.72
CA MET A 124 -2.64 -17.47 13.70
C MET A 124 -1.68 -16.35 14.04
N THR A 125 -2.17 -15.45 14.89
CA THR A 125 -1.33 -14.60 15.70
C THR A 125 -0.34 -15.54 16.35
N LEU A 126 0.95 -15.27 16.17
CA LEU A 126 2.01 -15.88 16.96
C LEU A 126 1.76 -15.53 18.43
N HIS A 127 0.92 -16.31 19.10
CA HIS A 127 0.80 -16.35 20.55
C HIS A 127 1.21 -17.76 21.02
N ASN A 128 2.42 -18.13 20.65
CA ASN A 128 3.23 -19.16 21.31
C ASN A 128 4.59 -18.50 21.49
N THR A 129 4.85 -17.84 22.62
CA THR A 129 5.31 -18.53 23.82
C THR A 129 4.68 -17.97 25.09
N ARG A 130 3.89 -18.81 25.78
CA ARG A 130 3.88 -18.82 27.24
C ARG A 130 5.31 -19.17 27.67
N TYR A 131 6.04 -18.21 28.22
CA TYR A 131 7.15 -18.54 29.10
C TYR A 131 6.57 -19.34 30.26
N GLY A 132 7.15 -20.52 30.48
CA GLY A 132 6.79 -21.42 31.56
C GLY A 132 6.86 -20.71 32.91
N GLU A 133 5.89 -21.05 33.74
CA GLU A 133 5.82 -20.74 35.16
C GLU A 133 7.07 -21.27 35.89
N ILE A 134 7.49 -20.52 36.91
CA ILE A 134 8.53 -20.83 37.88
C ILE A 134 8.05 -21.97 38.78
#